data_AF-F3FVT8-F1
#
_entry.id   AF-F3FVT8-F1
#
_cell.length_a   1.000
_cell.length_b   1.000
_cell.length_c   1.000
_cell.angle_alpha   90.00
_cell.angle_beta   90.00
_cell.angle_gamma   90.00
#
_symmetry.space_group_name_H-M   'P 1'
#
loop_
_entity.id
_entity.type
_entity.pdbx_description
1 polymer ?
#
loop_
_entity_poly.entity_id
_entity_poly.type
_entity_poly.pdbx_seq_one_letter_code
_entity_poly.pdbx_strand_id
1 'polypeptide(L)'
;DRKALPAPDADALIRRGYEAPQDETETLLAGIWSDLLKVERISRHDQFFELGGHSLLAVQLLSRLRRKLGTRITLRELFDAPTVRGLASLVSATAPSEAQSIPKANRSGRLPLS
;
A
#
# COMPACT_ATOMS: atom_id res chain seq x y z
N ASP A 1 -37.78 -8.36 -8.25
CA ASP A 1 -37.02 -8.01 -9.47
C ASP A 1 -35.70 -7.35 -9.08
N ARG A 2 -34.64 -8.16 -8.85
CA ARG A 2 -33.31 -7.67 -8.45
C ARG A 2 -32.49 -7.51 -9.72
N LYS A 3 -32.66 -6.36 -10.39
CA LYS A 3 -31.83 -5.98 -11.55
C LYS A 3 -30.37 -6.02 -11.13
N ALA A 4 -29.68 -7.03 -11.65
CA ALA A 4 -28.25 -7.23 -11.53
C ALA A 4 -27.57 -5.97 -12.05
N LEU A 5 -26.93 -5.23 -11.14
CA LEU A 5 -25.98 -4.22 -11.51
C LEU A 5 -24.80 -4.95 -12.18
N PRO A 6 -24.38 -4.57 -13.41
CA PRO A 6 -23.12 -5.05 -13.94
C PRO A 6 -22.01 -4.62 -12.97
N ALA A 7 -21.22 -5.58 -12.50
CA ALA A 7 -20.06 -5.30 -11.68
C ALA A 7 -19.15 -4.33 -12.47
N PRO A 8 -18.65 -3.24 -11.85
CA PRO A 8 -17.82 -2.28 -12.55
C PRO A 8 -16.63 -3.02 -13.15
N ASP A 9 -16.47 -2.85 -14.46
CA ASP A 9 -15.45 -3.49 -15.28
C ASP A 9 -14.10 -3.53 -14.57
N ALA A 10 -13.67 -4.73 -14.18
CA ALA A 10 -12.29 -5.00 -13.78
C ALA A 10 -11.29 -4.50 -14.85
N ASP A 11 -11.75 -4.36 -16.11
CA ASP A 11 -11.04 -3.80 -17.25
C ASP A 11 -10.75 -2.28 -17.14
N ALA A 12 -11.59 -1.49 -16.47
CA ALA A 12 -11.29 -0.08 -16.23
C ALA A 12 -10.10 0.08 -15.25
N LEU A 13 -9.93 -0.89 -14.36
CA LEU A 13 -8.78 -0.99 -13.45
C LEU A 13 -7.48 -1.35 -14.20
N ILE A 14 -7.56 -2.09 -15.32
CA ILE A 14 -6.39 -2.55 -16.10
C ILE A 14 -5.66 -1.38 -16.80
N ARG A 15 -6.33 -0.24 -17.03
CA ARG A 15 -5.71 0.92 -17.73
C ARG A 15 -4.73 1.72 -16.86
N ARG A 16 -4.78 1.60 -15.53
CA ARG A 16 -3.71 2.09 -14.64
C ARG A 16 -2.89 0.87 -14.26
N GLY A 17 -1.59 0.87 -14.55
CA GLY A 17 -0.71 -0.30 -14.34
C GLY A 17 -0.88 -0.90 -12.94
N TYR A 18 -1.65 -1.98 -12.86
CA TYR A 18 -1.83 -2.73 -11.63
C TYR A 18 -0.51 -3.43 -11.30
N GLU A 19 0.05 -3.13 -10.14
CA GLU A 19 1.24 -3.79 -9.63
C GLU A 19 0.89 -4.38 -8.27
N ALA A 20 0.97 -5.70 -8.17
CA ALA A 20 0.63 -6.41 -6.95
C ALA A 20 1.57 -6.00 -5.79
N PRO A 21 1.06 -5.99 -4.54
CA PRO A 21 1.89 -5.95 -3.34
C PRO A 21 3.00 -7.01 -3.40
N GLN A 22 4.24 -6.62 -3.11
CA GLN A 22 5.40 -7.52 -3.11
C GLN A 22 5.79 -7.96 -1.69
N ASP A 23 5.57 -7.10 -0.70
CA ASP A 23 5.94 -7.38 0.69
C ASP A 23 4.74 -7.84 1.52
N GLU A 24 5.01 -8.53 2.65
CA GLU A 24 3.97 -8.91 3.62
C GLU A 24 3.25 -7.67 4.19
N THR A 25 4.00 -6.59 4.42
CA THR A 25 3.45 -5.32 4.89
C THR A 25 2.57 -4.66 3.84
N GLU A 26 3.01 -4.66 2.57
CA GLU A 26 2.20 -4.15 1.45
C GLU A 26 0.91 -4.97 1.29
N THR A 27 1.00 -6.31 1.40
CA THR A 27 -0.15 -7.21 1.30
C THR A 27 -1.16 -6.97 2.43
N LEU A 28 -0.67 -6.79 3.66
CA LEU A 28 -1.51 -6.48 4.81
C LEU A 28 -2.16 -5.10 4.68
N LEU A 29 -1.43 -4.10 4.20
CA LEU A 29 -1.97 -2.76 3.91
C LEU A 29 -3.05 -2.81 2.84
N ALA A 30 -2.78 -3.45 1.69
CA ALA A 30 -3.71 -3.62 0.59
C ALA A 30 -4.98 -4.35 1.05
N GLY A 31 -4.86 -5.38 1.90
CA GLY A 31 -6.01 -6.06 2.50
C GLY A 31 -6.87 -5.15 3.38
N ILE A 32 -6.24 -4.37 4.29
CA ILE A 32 -6.98 -3.43 5.14
C ILE A 32 -7.65 -2.34 4.29
N TRP A 33 -6.97 -1.86 3.26
CA TRP A 33 -7.52 -0.85 2.35
C TRP A 33 -8.71 -1.41 1.57
N SER A 34 -8.60 -2.62 1.03
CA SER A 34 -9.69 -3.32 0.34
C SER A 34 -10.92 -3.42 1.23
N ASP A 35 -10.73 -3.80 2.50
CA ASP A 35 -11.82 -3.91 3.48
C ASP A 35 -12.52 -2.57 3.78
N LEU A 36 -11.72 -1.49 3.86
CA LEU A 36 -12.18 -0.14 4.20
C LEU A 36 -12.83 0.58 3.01
N LEU A 37 -12.22 0.48 1.83
CA LEU A 37 -12.62 1.17 0.60
C LEU A 37 -13.60 0.35 -0.25
N LYS A 38 -13.80 -0.94 0.08
CA LYS A 38 -14.63 -1.90 -0.69
C LYS A 38 -14.16 -2.05 -2.13
N VAL A 39 -12.84 -2.04 -2.33
CA VAL A 39 -12.18 -2.22 -3.63
C VAL A 39 -11.57 -3.61 -3.68
N GLU A 40 -11.90 -4.41 -4.71
CA GLU A 40 -11.40 -5.79 -4.84
C GLU A 40 -9.88 -5.90 -5.03
N ARG A 41 -9.27 -4.96 -5.76
CA ARG A 41 -7.85 -4.99 -6.08
C ARG A 41 -7.22 -3.63 -5.85
N ILE A 42 -6.16 -3.64 -5.04
CA ILE A 42 -5.37 -2.45 -4.73
C ILE A 42 -3.94 -2.71 -5.20
N SER A 43 -3.48 -1.85 -6.09
CA SER A 43 -2.10 -1.79 -6.57
C SER A 43 -1.21 -1.18 -5.50
N ARG A 44 0.07 -1.57 -5.47
CA ARG A 44 1.06 -0.97 -4.56
C ARG A 44 1.23 0.54 -4.77
N HIS A 45 0.91 1.01 -5.98
CA HIS A 45 0.99 2.41 -6.41
C HIS A 45 -0.33 3.17 -6.27
N ASP A 46 -1.42 2.50 -5.89
CA ASP A 46 -2.70 3.18 -5.71
C ASP A 46 -2.63 4.13 -4.51
N GLN A 47 -3.22 5.31 -4.70
CA GLN A 47 -3.31 6.32 -3.65
C GLN A 47 -4.59 6.14 -2.84
N PHE A 48 -4.46 6.13 -1.53
CA PHE A 48 -5.59 5.94 -0.59
C PHE A 48 -6.73 6.93 -0.87
N PHE A 49 -6.38 8.20 -1.11
CA PHE A 49 -7.34 9.27 -1.34
C PHE A 49 -7.97 9.22 -2.74
N GLU A 50 -7.25 8.72 -3.75
CA GLU A 50 -7.82 8.53 -5.10
C GLU A 50 -8.87 7.41 -5.12
N LEU A 51 -8.73 6.40 -4.26
CA LEU A 51 -9.67 5.29 -4.10
C LEU A 51 -10.90 5.66 -3.24
N GLY A 52 -11.08 6.92 -2.84
CA GLY A 52 -12.18 7.37 -1.98
C GLY A 52 -11.86 7.33 -0.48
N GLY A 53 -10.59 7.14 -0.10
CA GLY A 53 -10.14 7.26 1.27
C GLY A 53 -10.27 8.68 1.81
N HIS A 54 -10.73 8.82 3.05
CA HIS A 54 -10.90 10.10 3.72
C HIS A 54 -10.39 10.04 5.16
N SER A 55 -10.37 11.19 5.86
CA SER A 55 -9.73 11.35 7.17
C SER A 55 -10.18 10.33 8.22
N LEU A 56 -11.46 9.94 8.25
CA LEU A 56 -11.96 8.93 9.18
C LEU A 56 -11.47 7.53 8.83
N LEU A 57 -11.47 7.14 7.54
CA LEU A 57 -10.92 5.84 7.12
C LEU A 57 -9.42 5.78 7.34
N ALA A 58 -8.71 6.89 7.12
CA ALA A 58 -7.29 7.02 7.42
C ALA A 58 -7.00 6.78 8.91
N VAL A 59 -7.74 7.42 9.81
CA VAL A 59 -7.58 7.20 11.26
C VAL A 59 -7.89 5.76 11.65
N GLN A 60 -8.90 5.13 11.03
CA GLN A 60 -9.21 3.72 11.23
C GLN A 60 -8.09 2.79 10.73
N LEU A 61 -7.53 3.07 9.54
CA LEU A 61 -6.39 2.39 8.96
C LEU A 61 -5.19 2.44 9.92
N LEU A 62 -4.80 3.64 10.35
CA LEU A 62 -3.66 3.85 11.26
C LEU A 62 -3.87 3.12 12.60
N SER A 63 -5.10 3.13 13.13
CA SER A 63 -5.44 2.42 14.37
C SER A 63 -5.36 0.90 14.21
N ARG A 64 -5.73 0.34 13.05
CA ARG A 64 -5.58 -1.09 12.75
C ARG A 64 -4.11 -1.46 12.56
N LEU A 65 -3.36 -0.64 11.84
CA LEU A 65 -1.94 -0.85 11.58
C LEU A 65 -1.15 -0.87 12.88
N ARG A 66 -1.39 0.11 13.75
CA ARG A 66 -0.77 0.17 15.09
C ARG A 66 -1.09 -1.04 15.95
N ARG A 67 -2.31 -1.59 15.86
CA ARG A 67 -2.69 -2.80 16.62
C ARG A 67 -2.06 -4.08 16.05
N LYS A 68 -1.91 -4.19 14.73
CA LYS A 68 -1.37 -5.39 14.07
C LYS A 68 0.16 -5.43 14.08
N LEU A 69 0.80 -4.29 13.82
CA LEU A 69 2.24 -4.18 13.58
C LEU A 69 2.98 -3.42 14.69
N GLY A 70 2.25 -2.83 15.64
CA GLY A 70 2.87 -2.00 16.69
C GLY A 70 3.42 -0.66 16.19
N THR A 71 3.30 -0.34 14.91
CA THR A 71 3.87 0.89 14.33
C THR A 71 3.05 2.13 14.62
N ARG A 72 3.72 3.27 14.75
CA ARG A 72 3.10 4.57 14.99
C ARG A 72 3.21 5.44 13.75
N ILE A 73 2.41 5.11 12.74
CA ILE A 73 2.26 5.99 11.58
C ILE A 73 1.26 7.09 11.89
N THR A 74 1.62 8.31 11.51
CA THR A 74 0.82 9.51 11.66
C THR A 74 0.01 9.80 10.41
N LEU A 75 -1.03 10.62 10.56
CA LEU A 75 -1.82 11.07 9.41
C LEU A 75 -0.98 11.89 8.43
N ARG A 76 -0.02 12.68 8.92
CA ARG A 76 0.92 13.44 8.09
C ARG A 76 1.72 12.52 7.17
N GLU A 77 2.28 11.46 7.74
CA GLU A 77 3.04 10.45 6.97
C GLU A 77 2.18 9.75 5.91
N LEU A 78 0.91 9.49 6.21
CA LEU A 78 -0.04 8.99 5.21
C LEU A 78 -0.26 10.01 4.08
N PHE A 79 -0.33 11.30 4.36
CA PHE A 79 -0.46 12.34 3.34
C PHE A 79 0.82 12.52 2.51
N ASP A 80 2.00 12.39 3.14
CA ASP A 80 3.29 12.47 2.46
C ASP A 80 3.53 11.23 1.56
N ALA A 81 3.06 10.06 2.01
CA ALA A 81 3.21 8.79 1.33
C ALA A 81 1.85 8.08 1.18
N PRO A 82 0.93 8.59 0.34
CA PRO A 82 -0.45 8.11 0.27
C PRO A 82 -0.61 6.80 -0.49
N THR A 83 0.49 6.10 -0.81
CA THR A 83 0.50 4.83 -1.55
C THR A 83 0.77 3.67 -0.62
N VAL A 84 0.33 2.46 -0.99
CA VAL A 84 0.61 1.23 -0.25
C VAL A 84 2.13 1.03 -0.09
N ARG A 85 2.89 1.18 -1.17
CA ARG A 85 4.36 1.08 -1.15
C ARG A 85 5.01 2.13 -0.24
N GLY A 86 4.51 3.36 -0.29
CA GLY A 86 5.02 4.47 0.53
C GLY A 86 4.82 4.22 2.02
N LEU A 87 3.61 3.84 2.42
CA LEU A 87 3.31 3.46 3.80
C LEU A 87 4.08 2.23 4.26
N ALA A 88 4.17 1.20 3.43
CA ALA A 88 4.91 -0.01 3.77
C ALA A 88 6.37 0.32 4.08
N SER A 89 7.00 1.20 3.28
CA SER A 89 8.36 1.68 3.52
C SER A 89 8.50 2.37 4.88
N LEU A 90 7.51 3.16 5.30
CA LEU A 90 7.50 3.84 6.61
C LEU A 90 7.30 2.86 7.78
N VAL A 91 6.43 1.86 7.61
CA VAL A 91 6.25 0.77 8.59
C VAL A 91 7.56 0.00 8.77
N SER A 92 8.21 -0.38 7.67
CA SER A 92 9.48 -1.11 7.70
C SER A 92 10.62 -0.28 8.31
N ALA A 93 10.58 1.05 8.16
CA ALA A 93 11.57 1.94 8.78
C ALA A 93 11.36 2.14 10.30
N THR A 94 10.14 1.95 10.81
CA THR A 94 9.81 2.15 12.23
C THR A 94 9.78 0.86 13.06
N ALA A 95 9.72 -0.31 12.43
CA ALA A 95 9.87 -1.58 13.12
C ALA A 95 11.32 -1.72 13.64
N PRO A 96 11.54 -2.10 14.92
CA PRO A 96 12.88 -2.44 15.39
C PRO A 96 13.39 -3.60 14.52
N SER A 97 14.55 -3.35 13.91
CA SER A 97 15.18 -4.19 12.90
C SER A 97 15.47 -5.62 13.39
N GLU A 98 14.47 -6.50 13.32
CA GLU A 98 14.67 -7.94 13.27
C GLU A 98 13.96 -8.45 12.01
N ALA A 99 14.77 -8.86 11.03
CA ALA A 99 14.38 -9.61 9.84
C ALA A 99 13.71 -8.82 8.68
N GLN A 100 14.52 -8.27 7.75
CA GLN A 100 14.85 -8.93 6.47
C GLN A 100 15.40 -7.96 5.39
N SER A 101 16.65 -8.24 5.01
CA SER A 101 17.30 -8.09 3.71
C SER A 101 16.78 -7.04 2.73
N ILE A 102 17.52 -5.93 2.68
CA ILE A 102 17.65 -5.09 1.49
C ILE A 102 18.08 -6.00 0.32
N PRO A 103 17.29 -6.22 -0.75
CA PRO A 103 17.93 -6.54 -2.01
C PRO A 103 18.67 -5.27 -2.38
N LYS A 104 20.00 -5.28 -2.26
CA LYS A 104 20.88 -4.26 -2.83
C LYS A 104 20.34 -3.97 -4.22
N ALA A 105 19.70 -2.81 -4.38
CA ALA A 105 19.41 -2.28 -5.70
C ALA A 105 20.77 -2.26 -6.41
N ASN A 106 20.86 -3.10 -7.43
CA ASN A 106 22.11 -3.47 -8.04
C ASN A 106 22.74 -2.20 -8.64
N ARG A 107 23.79 -1.65 -8.02
CA ARG A 107 24.64 -0.59 -8.60
C ARG A 107 25.53 -1.13 -9.73
N SER A 108 25.12 -2.20 -10.41
CA SER A 108 25.82 -2.70 -11.60
C SER A 108 25.49 -1.82 -12.80
N GLY A 109 26.15 -0.67 -12.82
CA GLY A 109 26.24 0.25 -13.95
C GLY A 109 27.68 0.66 -14.21
N ARG A 110 28.60 -0.33 -14.27
CA ARG A 110 29.96 -0.31 -14.84
C ARG A 110 30.98 0.67 -14.22
N LEU A 111 31.90 0.11 -13.42
CA LEU A 111 33.33 0.39 -13.60
C LEU A 111 33.96 -0.79 -14.37
N PRO A 112 34.75 -0.51 -15.41
CA PRO A 112 36.18 -0.90 -15.38
C PRO A 112 37.09 0.25 -15.87
N LEU A 113 38.05 0.68 -15.04
CA LEU A 113 39.49 0.36 -15.07
C LEU A 113 40.29 1.12 -16.15
N SER A 114 40.96 2.20 -15.73
CA SER A 114 42.40 2.52 -15.89
C SER A 114 42.67 4.00 -15.68
#